data_AF-A0A2N2FPS8-F1
#
_entry.id   AF-A0A2N2FPS8-F1
#
_cell.length_a   1.000
_cell.length_b   1.000
_cell.length_c   1.000
_cell.angle_alpha   90.00
_cell.angle_beta   90.00
_cell.angle_gamma   90.00
#
_symmetry.space_group_name_H-M   'P 1'
#
loop_
_entity.id
_entity.type
_entity.pdbx_description
1 polymer ?
#
loop_
_entity_poly.entity_id
_entity_poly.type
_entity_poly.pdbx_seq_one_letter_code
_entity_poly.pdbx_strand_id
1 'polypeptide(L)'
;DSLDLGDSIPGTIFARSGVEIRSLTRVLGGSFQAFHSQAGVGDMYVTVSSLASKNYRYGKYFYELYTGNPIETNLKVLGKIDGTPEGPSTIRNVYKYLDKKNMYSPLFSCAYNIFNKGGSKDAIKDMIIHACQFDKRKNEYIGPFSRFMYRIVPDYWYRRDKEMFD
;
A
#
# COMPACT_ATOMS: atom_id res chain seq x y z
N ASP A 1 1.22 -14.10 -5.20
CA ASP A 1 1.30 -15.56 -5.47
C ASP A 1 2.45 -16.21 -4.70
N SER A 2 3.69 -15.70 -4.74
CA SER A 2 4.87 -16.37 -4.13
C SER A 2 4.89 -16.50 -2.60
N LEU A 3 3.91 -15.97 -1.89
CA LEU A 3 3.85 -16.00 -0.41
C LEU A 3 3.25 -17.31 0.15
N ASP A 4 2.59 -18.11 -0.68
CA ASP A 4 1.89 -19.33 -0.28
C ASP A 4 0.92 -19.11 0.90
N LEU A 5 0.06 -18.09 0.76
CA LEU A 5 -0.96 -17.72 1.75
C LEU A 5 -2.39 -18.09 1.32
N GLY A 6 -2.52 -18.92 0.29
CA GLY A 6 -3.79 -19.31 -0.33
C GLY A 6 -4.29 -18.34 -1.42
N ASP A 7 -5.25 -18.82 -2.20
CA ASP A 7 -5.72 -18.17 -3.44
C ASP A 7 -6.61 -16.95 -3.22
N SER A 8 -7.15 -16.77 -2.01
CA SER A 8 -8.04 -15.64 -1.68
C SER A 8 -7.29 -14.36 -1.31
N ILE A 9 -6.04 -14.48 -0.82
CA ILE A 9 -5.24 -13.35 -0.34
C ILE A 9 -4.99 -12.28 -1.41
N PRO A 10 -4.69 -12.60 -2.68
CA PRO A 10 -4.60 -11.58 -3.73
C PRO A 10 -5.88 -10.73 -3.85
N GLY A 11 -7.06 -11.35 -3.77
CA GLY A 11 -8.34 -10.64 -3.77
C GLY A 11 -8.53 -9.76 -2.53
N THR A 12 -8.12 -10.24 -1.36
CA THR A 12 -8.13 -9.44 -0.13
C THR A 12 -7.20 -8.22 -0.24
N ILE A 13 -5.96 -8.40 -0.69
CA ILE A 13 -5.01 -7.31 -0.90
C ILE A 13 -5.59 -6.29 -1.89
N PHE A 14 -6.17 -6.75 -3.00
CA PHE A 14 -6.81 -5.88 -3.98
C PHE A 14 -7.94 -5.05 -3.36
N ALA A 15 -8.89 -5.68 -2.66
CA ALA A 15 -10.01 -5.00 -2.01
C ALA A 15 -9.53 -3.98 -0.97
N ARG A 16 -8.63 -4.38 -0.05
CA ARG A 16 -8.09 -3.50 1.00
C ARG A 16 -7.28 -2.34 0.42
N SER A 17 -6.49 -2.59 -0.63
CA SER A 17 -5.72 -1.54 -1.32
C SER A 17 -6.64 -0.50 -1.97
N GLY A 18 -7.78 -0.93 -2.51
CA GLY A 18 -8.81 -0.04 -3.03
C GLY A 18 -9.38 0.91 -1.97
N VAL A 19 -9.55 0.44 -0.72
CA VAL A 19 -9.99 1.30 0.40
C VAL A 19 -8.96 2.39 0.71
N GLU A 20 -7.67 2.07 0.70
CA GLU A 20 -6.59 3.04 0.93
C GLU A 20 -6.42 4.02 -0.21
N ILE A 21 -6.40 3.55 -1.45
CA ILE A 21 -6.28 4.41 -2.63
C ILE A 21 -7.49 5.34 -2.72
N ARG A 22 -8.70 4.84 -2.50
CA ARG A 22 -9.90 5.69 -2.44
C ARG A 22 -9.80 6.76 -1.35
N SER A 23 -9.28 6.40 -0.18
CA SER A 23 -9.07 7.34 0.92
C SER A 23 -8.06 8.42 0.53
N LEU A 24 -6.93 8.02 -0.07
CA LEU A 24 -5.91 8.92 -0.59
C LEU A 24 -6.47 9.85 -1.68
N THR A 25 -7.21 9.32 -2.67
CA THR A 25 -7.86 10.11 -3.73
C THR A 25 -8.74 11.20 -3.14
N ARG A 26 -9.53 10.88 -2.10
CA ARG A 26 -10.42 11.85 -1.45
C ARG A 26 -9.67 12.94 -0.69
N VAL A 27 -8.57 12.58 -0.01
CA VAL A 27 -7.68 13.54 0.67
C VAL A 27 -7.05 14.50 -0.34
N LEU A 28 -6.70 14.00 -1.52
CA LEU A 28 -6.17 14.80 -2.63
C LEU A 28 -7.24 15.59 -3.41
N GLY A 29 -8.50 15.59 -2.94
CA GLY A 29 -9.61 16.35 -3.53
C GLY A 29 -10.37 15.64 -4.65
N GLY A 30 -9.98 14.41 -5.00
CA GLY A 30 -10.63 13.61 -6.03
C GLY A 30 -12.02 13.08 -5.63
N SER A 31 -12.76 12.61 -6.64
CA SER A 31 -14.10 12.03 -6.46
C SER A 31 -14.05 10.50 -6.35
N PHE A 32 -15.12 9.92 -5.80
CA PHE A 32 -15.29 8.47 -5.77
C PHE A 32 -15.36 7.87 -7.18
N GLN A 33 -15.99 8.60 -8.11
CA GLN A 33 -16.16 8.18 -9.49
C GLN A 33 -14.83 8.17 -10.26
N ALA A 34 -13.91 9.10 -9.94
CA ALA A 34 -12.55 9.06 -10.49
C ALA A 34 -11.82 7.76 -10.13
N PHE A 35 -11.95 7.31 -8.87
CA PHE A 35 -11.39 6.01 -8.45
C PHE A 35 -12.09 4.82 -9.12
N HIS A 36 -13.42 4.82 -9.27
CA HIS A 36 -14.16 3.73 -9.92
C HIS A 36 -14.00 3.66 -11.44
N SER A 37 -13.29 4.62 -12.03
CA SER A 37 -13.03 4.63 -13.47
C SER A 37 -11.99 3.58 -13.88
N GLN A 38 -11.83 3.41 -15.19
CA GLN A 38 -10.75 2.60 -15.76
C GLN A 38 -9.36 3.02 -15.24
N ALA A 39 -9.13 4.31 -14.99
CA ALA A 39 -7.85 4.82 -14.50
C ALA A 39 -7.58 4.52 -13.01
N GLY A 40 -8.60 4.10 -12.24
CA GLY A 40 -8.43 3.70 -10.85
C GLY A 40 -8.52 2.18 -10.70
N VAL A 41 -9.73 1.66 -10.49
CA VAL A 41 -9.95 0.21 -10.27
C VAL A 41 -9.48 -0.64 -11.46
N GLY A 42 -9.71 -0.17 -12.69
CA GLY A 42 -9.30 -0.90 -13.90
C GLY A 42 -7.79 -1.08 -14.01
N ASP A 43 -7.05 0.03 -13.90
CA ASP A 43 -5.58 0.04 -13.95
C ASP A 43 -4.96 -0.74 -12.80
N MET A 44 -5.51 -0.61 -11.58
CA MET A 44 -5.12 -1.43 -10.44
C MET A 44 -5.26 -2.92 -10.75
N TYR A 45 -6.41 -3.34 -11.28
CA TYR A 45 -6.68 -4.75 -11.57
C TYR A 45 -5.69 -5.32 -12.58
N VAL A 46 -5.45 -4.62 -13.69
CA VAL A 46 -4.49 -5.05 -14.72
C VAL A 46 -3.07 -5.11 -14.15
N THR A 47 -2.69 -4.13 -13.33
CA THR A 47 -1.35 -4.05 -12.73
C THR A 47 -1.08 -5.19 -11.75
N VAL A 48 -2.07 -5.65 -10.99
CA VAL A 48 -1.90 -6.73 -10.00
C VAL A 48 -2.12 -8.14 -10.55
N SER A 49 -2.74 -8.28 -11.73
CA SER A 49 -3.13 -9.59 -12.29
C SER A 49 -2.24 -10.07 -13.44
N SER A 50 -1.23 -9.30 -13.86
CA SER A 50 -0.46 -9.59 -15.06
C SER A 50 1.04 -9.60 -14.83
N LEU A 51 1.73 -10.62 -15.37
CA LEU A 51 3.19 -10.66 -15.46
C LEU A 51 3.75 -9.57 -16.39
N ALA A 52 2.94 -8.96 -17.26
CA ALA A 52 3.38 -7.80 -18.03
C ALA A 52 3.70 -6.59 -17.12
N SER A 53 3.06 -6.50 -15.95
CA SER A 53 3.31 -5.45 -14.97
C SER A 53 4.70 -5.57 -14.38
N LYS A 54 5.52 -4.53 -14.55
CA LYS A 54 6.85 -4.41 -13.95
C LYS A 54 6.76 -4.39 -12.43
N ASN A 55 5.73 -3.74 -11.87
CA ASN A 55 5.50 -3.68 -10.43
C ASN A 55 5.10 -5.04 -9.85
N TYR A 56 4.27 -5.81 -10.56
CA TYR A 56 3.93 -7.18 -10.18
C TYR A 56 5.17 -8.07 -10.13
N ARG A 57 5.95 -8.09 -11.23
CA ARG A 57 7.19 -8.86 -11.32
C ARG A 57 8.21 -8.43 -10.27
N TYR A 58 8.32 -7.12 -10.02
CA TYR A 58 9.19 -6.60 -8.96
C TYR A 58 8.81 -7.19 -7.60
N GLY A 59 7.54 -7.09 -7.18
CA GLY A 59 7.10 -7.61 -5.89
C GLY A 59 7.34 -9.12 -5.75
N LYS A 60 7.06 -9.88 -6.82
CA LYS A 60 7.30 -11.32 -6.91
C LYS A 60 8.78 -11.66 -6.70
N TYR A 61 9.66 -11.11 -7.53
CA TYR A 61 11.09 -11.38 -7.45
C TYR A 61 11.73 -10.81 -6.18
N PHE A 62 11.22 -9.70 -5.65
CA PHE A 62 11.69 -9.14 -4.38
C PHE A 62 11.50 -10.16 -3.26
N TYR A 63 10.32 -10.77 -3.16
CA TYR A 63 10.08 -11.79 -2.15
C TYR A 63 10.89 -13.07 -2.41
N GLU A 64 10.96 -13.55 -3.66
CA GLU A 64 11.70 -14.78 -4.00
C GLU A 64 13.20 -14.65 -3.72
N LEU A 65 13.80 -13.50 -4.05
CA LEU A 65 15.23 -13.23 -3.91
C LEU A 65 15.61 -12.57 -2.58
N TYR A 66 14.66 -12.38 -1.67
CA TYR A 66 14.88 -11.62 -0.43
C TYR A 66 16.02 -12.22 0.40
N THR A 67 17.01 -11.38 0.72
CA THR A 67 18.21 -11.75 1.48
C THR A 67 18.17 -11.29 2.95
N GLY A 68 17.06 -10.68 3.38
CA GLY A 68 16.97 -9.97 4.67
C GLY A 68 17.42 -8.51 4.59
N ASN A 69 18.12 -8.12 3.52
CA ASN A 69 18.47 -6.75 3.21
C ASN A 69 17.67 -6.23 1.99
N PRO A 70 16.78 -5.23 2.18
CA PRO A 70 15.98 -4.68 1.09
C PRO A 70 16.78 -4.01 -0.02
N ILE A 71 17.90 -3.37 0.30
CA ILE A 71 18.75 -2.66 -0.68
C ILE A 71 19.44 -3.68 -1.59
N GLU A 72 20.05 -4.70 -1.00
CA GLU A 72 20.69 -5.78 -1.76
C GLU A 72 19.67 -6.53 -2.62
N THR A 73 18.51 -6.85 -2.03
CA THR A 73 17.41 -7.51 -2.74
C THR A 73 16.94 -6.66 -3.92
N ASN A 74 16.76 -5.35 -3.73
CA ASN A 74 16.36 -4.44 -4.79
C ASN A 74 17.34 -4.46 -5.98
N LEU A 75 18.65 -4.44 -5.73
CA LEU A 75 19.66 -4.52 -6.80
C LEU A 75 19.56 -5.83 -7.58
N LYS A 76 19.36 -6.97 -6.90
CA LYS A 76 19.18 -8.28 -7.53
C LYS A 76 17.93 -8.33 -8.41
N VAL A 77 16.82 -7.76 -7.92
CA VAL A 77 15.55 -7.73 -8.68
C VAL A 77 15.66 -6.84 -9.91
N LEU A 78 16.27 -5.66 -9.78
CA LEU A 78 16.46 -4.74 -10.91
C LEU A 78 17.31 -5.36 -12.04
N GLY A 79 18.22 -6.28 -11.71
CA GLY A 79 18.95 -7.06 -12.71
C GLY A 79 18.12 -8.12 -13.45
N LYS A 80 16.93 -8.48 -12.95
CA LYS A 80 16.04 -9.50 -13.55
C LYS A 80 14.88 -8.94 -14.37
N ILE A 81 14.52 -7.67 -14.19
CA ILE A 81 13.38 -7.05 -14.86
C ILE A 81 13.84 -6.03 -15.90
N ASP A 82 13.11 -5.97 -17.00
CA ASP A 82 13.31 -5.01 -18.07
C ASP A 82 12.71 -3.65 -17.71
N GLY A 83 13.57 -2.77 -17.20
CA GLY A 83 13.28 -1.38 -16.88
C GLY A 83 12.98 -1.11 -15.41
N THR A 84 12.61 0.13 -15.10
CA THR A 84 12.50 0.61 -13.73
C THR A 84 11.05 0.56 -13.23
N PRO A 85 10.72 -0.23 -12.20
CA PRO A 85 9.41 -0.21 -11.58
C PRO A 85 9.23 1.05 -10.73
N GLU A 86 8.05 1.65 -10.81
CA GLU A 86 7.72 2.89 -10.10
C GLU A 86 7.26 2.65 -8.66
N GLY A 87 6.76 1.44 -8.37
CA GLY A 87 6.14 1.09 -7.08
C GLY A 87 7.04 1.39 -5.87
N PRO A 88 8.30 0.91 -5.82
CA PRO A 88 9.14 1.06 -4.63
C PRO A 88 9.43 2.52 -4.25
N SER A 89 9.72 3.37 -5.25
CA SER A 89 9.95 4.80 -5.02
C SER A 89 8.66 5.53 -4.65
N THR A 90 7.55 5.17 -5.30
CA THR A 90 6.22 5.73 -5.02
C THR A 90 5.76 5.43 -3.60
N ILE A 91 5.90 4.17 -3.15
CA ILE A 91 5.55 3.77 -1.78
C ILE A 91 6.30 4.59 -0.74
N ARG A 92 7.60 4.85 -0.95
CA ARG A 92 8.38 5.71 -0.04
C ARG A 92 7.81 7.12 0.08
N ASN A 93 7.41 7.72 -1.04
CA ASN A 93 6.87 9.08 -1.06
C ASN A 93 5.46 9.14 -0.48
N VAL A 94 4.59 8.19 -0.86
CA VAL A 94 3.21 8.11 -0.37
C VAL A 94 3.21 7.84 1.14
N TYR A 95 4.01 6.90 1.64
CA TYR A 95 4.12 6.65 3.08
C TYR A 95 4.50 7.90 3.86
N LYS A 96 5.53 8.64 3.41
CA LYS A 96 5.93 9.90 4.05
C LYS A 96 4.83 10.96 4.04
N TYR A 97 4.06 11.04 2.95
CA TYR A 97 2.92 11.95 2.86
C TYR A 97 1.81 11.57 3.85
N LEU A 98 1.49 10.28 3.95
CA LEU A 98 0.46 9.76 4.84
C LEU A 98 0.83 9.86 6.31
N ASP A 99 2.08 9.57 6.67
CA ASP A 99 2.61 9.71 8.04
C ASP A 99 2.57 11.17 8.51
N LYS A 100 2.97 12.13 7.64
CA LYS A 100 2.84 13.58 7.93
C LYS A 100 1.40 14.01 8.17
N LYS A 101 0.42 13.32 7.55
CA LYS A 101 -1.01 13.58 7.72
C LYS A 101 -1.64 12.75 8.82
N ASN A 102 -0.84 11.99 9.57
CA ASN A 102 -1.28 11.03 10.58
C ASN A 102 -2.43 10.15 10.06
N MET A 103 -2.33 9.70 8.81
CA MET A 103 -3.37 8.94 8.15
C MET A 103 -3.09 7.44 8.28
N TYR A 104 -4.00 6.73 8.94
CA TYR A 104 -3.97 5.28 9.04
C TYR A 104 -4.03 4.60 7.66
N SER A 105 -2.94 3.93 7.29
CA SER A 105 -2.74 3.29 5.99
C SER A 105 -1.95 1.97 6.12
N PRO A 106 -2.56 0.90 6.65
CA PRO A 106 -1.86 -0.34 6.97
C PRO A 106 -1.13 -0.98 5.78
N LEU A 107 -1.70 -0.98 4.58
CA LEU A 107 -1.05 -1.54 3.40
C LEU A 107 0.09 -0.65 2.88
N PHE A 108 -0.08 0.68 2.82
CA PHE A 108 1.03 1.57 2.47
C PHE A 108 2.18 1.47 3.48
N SER A 109 1.86 1.39 4.78
CA SER A 109 2.85 1.20 5.86
C SER A 109 3.54 -0.17 5.76
N CYS A 110 2.79 -1.23 5.47
CA CYS A 110 3.31 -2.58 5.26
C CYS A 110 4.27 -2.62 4.06
N ALA A 111 3.84 -2.11 2.90
CA ALA A 111 4.68 -2.05 1.70
C ALA A 111 5.95 -1.20 1.93
N TYR A 112 5.83 -0.08 2.64
CA TYR A 112 7.00 0.72 3.02
C TYR A 112 7.99 -0.08 3.86
N ASN A 113 7.50 -0.78 4.88
CA ASN A 113 8.35 -1.61 5.73
C ASN A 113 9.01 -2.74 4.94
N ILE A 114 8.29 -3.46 4.09
CA ILE A 114 8.85 -4.55 3.27
C ILE A 114 10.00 -4.07 2.38
N PHE A 115 9.82 -2.92 1.71
CA PHE A 115 10.81 -2.43 0.74
C PHE A 115 11.91 -1.56 1.32
N ASN A 116 11.79 -1.10 2.57
CA ASN A 116 12.74 -0.15 3.17
C ASN A 116 13.30 -0.60 4.53
N LYS A 117 12.66 -1.55 5.21
CA LYS A 117 13.12 -2.12 6.49
C LYS A 117 13.52 -3.58 6.29
N GLY A 118 14.66 -3.97 6.87
CA GLY A 118 15.09 -5.36 6.86
C GLY A 118 14.19 -6.26 7.71
N GLY A 119 14.41 -7.57 7.65
CA GLY A 119 13.62 -8.56 8.37
C GLY A 119 13.80 -9.96 7.80
N SER A 120 12.94 -10.90 8.20
CA SER A 120 12.86 -12.23 7.60
C SER A 120 11.75 -12.32 6.55
N LYS A 121 11.77 -13.35 5.70
CA LYS A 121 10.67 -13.63 4.77
C LYS A 121 9.35 -13.91 5.51
N ASP A 122 9.42 -14.58 6.65
CA ASP A 122 8.23 -14.86 7.47
C ASP A 122 7.64 -13.57 8.05
N ALA A 123 8.48 -12.63 8.49
CA ALA A 123 8.02 -11.32 8.92
C ALA A 123 7.29 -10.56 7.80
N ILE A 124 7.69 -10.72 6.53
CA ILE A 124 6.96 -10.16 5.38
C ILE A 124 5.56 -10.77 5.29
N LYS A 125 5.43 -12.09 5.42
CA LYS A 125 4.12 -12.77 5.40
C LYS A 125 3.23 -12.26 6.54
N ASP A 126 3.76 -12.22 7.75
CA ASP A 126 3.02 -11.77 8.93
C ASP A 126 2.57 -10.32 8.80
N MET A 127 3.42 -9.43 8.28
CA MET A 127 3.05 -8.03 8.02
C MET A 127 1.91 -7.91 7.01
N ILE A 128 1.91 -8.73 5.95
CA ILE A 128 0.85 -8.71 4.93
C ILE A 128 -0.46 -9.23 5.51
N ILE A 129 -0.42 -10.36 6.23
CA ILE A 129 -1.58 -10.92 6.93
C ILE A 129 -2.15 -9.87 7.89
N HIS A 130 -1.30 -9.25 8.70
CA HIS A 130 -1.73 -8.28 9.68
C HIS A 130 -2.34 -7.02 9.06
N ALA A 131 -1.72 -6.49 7.99
CA ALA A 131 -2.25 -5.33 7.28
C ALA A 131 -3.59 -5.61 6.59
N CYS A 132 -3.85 -6.85 6.17
CA CYS A 132 -5.09 -7.23 5.50
C CYS A 132 -6.21 -7.58 6.48
N GLN A 133 -5.90 -8.36 7.53
CA GLN A 133 -6.89 -8.95 8.43
C GLN A 133 -7.18 -8.09 9.67
N PHE A 134 -6.19 -7.40 10.22
CA PHE A 134 -6.34 -6.60 11.44
C PHE A 134 -6.49 -5.10 11.15
N ASP A 135 -7.24 -4.78 10.10
CA ASP A 135 -7.50 -3.39 9.77
C ASP A 135 -8.47 -2.76 10.77
N LYS A 136 -8.00 -1.75 11.50
CA LYS A 136 -8.75 -1.07 12.57
C LYS A 136 -9.90 -0.18 12.07
N ARG A 137 -10.09 -0.04 10.75
CA ARG A 137 -11.12 0.84 10.18
C ARG A 137 -12.53 0.29 10.41
N LYS A 138 -13.32 0.96 11.27
CA LYS A 138 -14.76 0.69 11.44
C LYS A 138 -15.62 1.06 10.23
N ASN A 139 -15.21 2.10 9.50
CA ASN A 139 -15.89 2.59 8.28
C ASN A 139 -14.89 2.65 7.14
N GLU A 140 -15.24 2.24 5.93
CA GLU A 140 -14.29 2.28 4.81
C GLU A 140 -14.27 3.62 4.08
N TYR A 141 -15.26 4.50 4.31
CA TYR A 141 -15.36 5.81 3.68
C TYR A 141 -15.06 6.96 4.65
N ILE A 142 -14.75 8.11 4.07
CA ILE A 142 -14.55 9.36 4.79
C ILE A 142 -15.89 10.10 4.84
N GLY A 143 -16.44 10.27 6.03
CA GLY A 143 -17.72 10.96 6.22
C GLY A 143 -17.64 12.47 5.91
N PRO A 144 -18.79 13.13 5.67
CA PRO A 144 -18.85 14.57 5.41
C PRO A 144 -18.21 15.42 6.50
N PHE A 145 -18.47 15.08 7.77
CA PHE A 145 -17.87 15.75 8.93
C PHE A 145 -16.35 15.61 8.95
N SER A 146 -15.83 14.40 8.66
CA SER A 146 -14.39 14.21 8.62
C SER A 146 -13.70 14.97 7.49
N ARG A 147 -14.39 15.12 6.35
CA ARG A 147 -13.94 15.95 5.24
C ARG A 147 -13.92 17.44 5.59
N PHE A 148 -14.93 17.91 6.31
CA PHE A 148 -14.99 19.28 6.79
C PHE A 148 -13.84 19.57 7.76
N MET A 149 -13.65 18.72 8.76
CA MET A 149 -12.58 18.91 9.74
C MET A 149 -11.18 18.79 9.14
N TYR A 150 -10.98 17.96 8.11
CA TYR A 150 -9.72 17.98 7.33
C TYR A 150 -9.44 19.35 6.70
N ARG A 151 -10.47 20.11 6.28
CA ARG A 151 -10.25 21.46 5.73
C ARG A 151 -9.86 22.47 6.79
N ILE A 152 -10.27 22.27 8.04
CA ILE A 152 -10.03 23.21 9.15
C ILE A 152 -8.71 22.88 9.87
N VAL A 153 -8.46 21.61 10.15
CA VAL A 153 -7.29 21.11 10.89
C VAL A 153 -6.71 19.88 10.18
N PRO A 154 -6.11 20.06 8.99
CA PRO A 154 -5.66 18.96 8.12
C PRO A 154 -4.63 18.03 8.76
N ASP A 155 -3.80 18.56 9.67
CA ASP A 155 -2.69 17.82 10.27
C ASP A 155 -3.10 17.06 11.56
N TYR A 156 -4.31 17.27 12.08
CA TYR A 156 -4.74 16.72 13.38
C TYR A 156 -5.99 15.83 13.33
N TRP A 157 -6.77 15.88 12.24
CA TRP A 157 -8.09 15.27 12.23
C TRP A 157 -8.14 13.82 11.75
N TYR A 158 -7.22 13.42 10.88
CA TYR A 158 -7.34 12.14 10.19
C TYR A 158 -7.04 10.93 11.08
N ARG A 159 -7.67 9.79 10.77
CA ARG A 159 -7.61 8.53 11.55
C ARG A 159 -6.19 8.22 11.97
N ARG A 160 -5.91 8.39 13.27
CA ARG A 160 -4.56 8.32 13.77
C ARG A 160 -4.04 6.89 13.74
N ASP A 161 -2.85 6.73 13.19
CA ASP A 161 -2.05 5.53 13.38
C ASP A 161 -1.36 5.55 14.77
N LYS A 162 -1.22 6.75 15.36
CA LYS A 162 -0.57 7.03 16.64
C LYS A 162 -1.56 7.63 17.64
N GLU A 163 -1.49 7.28 18.92
CA GLU A 163 -2.36 7.93 19.91
C GLU A 163 -2.00 9.42 20.04
N MET A 164 -2.88 10.25 20.61
CA MET A 164 -2.60 11.71 20.73
C MET A 164 -1.37 12.03 21.61
N PHE A 165 -0.83 11.02 22.27
CA PHE A 165 0.16 11.10 23.34
C PHE A 165 1.38 10.22 23.08
N ASP A 166 1.57 9.73 21.84
CA ASP A 166 2.80 9.04 21.39
C ASP A 166 3.80 10.00 20.74
#